data_AF-A0A7X6UH42-F1
#
_entry.id   AF-A0A7X6UH42-F1
#
_cell.length_a   1.000
_cell.length_b   1.000
_cell.length_c   1.000
_cell.angle_alpha   90.00
_cell.angle_beta   90.00
_cell.angle_gamma   90.00
#
_symmetry.space_group_name_H-M   'P 1'
#
loop_
_entity.id
_entity.type
_entity.pdbx_description
1 polymer ?
#
loop_
_entity_poly.entity_id
_entity_poly.type
_entity_poly.pdbx_seq_one_letter_code
_entity_poly.pdbx_strand_id
1 'polypeptide(L)' 'MNPPSTKDLIKIGNSKYAVVVAVAKRARELSEDKKNDENYRLSSMVTDALDEVINGKIIID' A
#
# COMPACT_ATOMS: atom_id res chain seq x y z
N MET A 1 -10.75 7.82 6.40
CA MET A 1 -10.40 6.40 6.63
C MET A 1 -9.72 6.31 7.99
N ASN A 2 -10.12 5.39 8.85
CA ASN A 2 -9.30 5.04 10.01
C ASN A 2 -8.25 4.03 9.52
N PRO A 3 -6.96 4.38 9.49
CA PRO A 3 -5.94 3.44 9.08
C PRO A 3 -5.97 2.21 10.00
N PRO A 4 -5.76 1.00 9.46
CA PRO A 4 -5.75 -0.21 10.28
C PRO A 4 -4.67 -0.10 11.36
N SER A 5 -4.90 -0.81 12.46
CA SER A 5 -3.89 -0.87 13.52
C SER A 5 -2.62 -1.53 12.98
N THR A 6 -1.45 -1.07 13.45
CA THR A 6 -0.17 -1.70 13.07
C THR A 6 -0.14 -3.19 13.40
N LYS A 7 -0.89 -3.63 14.41
CA LYS A 7 -1.01 -5.06 14.78
C LYS A 7 -1.69 -5.88 13.69
N ASP A 8 -2.70 -5.33 13.03
CA ASP A 8 -3.43 -6.06 11.99
C ASP A 8 -2.63 -6.15 10.70
N LEU A 9 -1.86 -5.10 10.40
CA LEU A 9 -0.92 -5.10 9.29
C LEU A 9 0.17 -6.18 9.44
N ILE A 10 0.73 -6.35 10.63
CA ILE A 10 1.78 -7.35 10.88
C ILE A 10 1.27 -8.79 10.67
N LYS A 11 0.00 -9.07 10.95
CA LYS A 11 -0.60 -10.39 10.71
C LYS A 11 -0.64 -10.75 9.22
N ILE A 12 -0.68 -9.75 8.32
CA ILE A 12 -0.76 -9.96 6.88
C ILE A 12 0.60 -10.33 6.30
N GLY A 13 1.68 -9.67 6.72
CA GLY A 13 3.01 -9.80 6.11
C GLY A 13 4.06 -10.53 6.95
N ASN A 14 3.67 -11.19 8.05
CA ASN A 14 4.55 -11.86 9.04
C ASN A 14 5.61 -10.97 9.73
N SER A 15 5.86 -9.76 9.22
CA SER A 15 6.83 -8.78 9.71
C SER A 15 6.40 -7.38 9.33
N LYS A 16 6.57 -6.42 10.25
CA LYS A 16 6.30 -4.99 10.00
C LYS A 16 7.09 -4.44 8.82
N TYR A 17 8.31 -4.95 8.60
CA TYR A 17 9.18 -4.49 7.53
C TYR A 17 8.72 -5.00 6.17
N ALA A 18 8.23 -6.24 6.11
CA ALA A 18 7.70 -6.82 4.88
C ALA A 18 6.49 -6.02 4.39
N VAL A 19 5.59 -5.63 5.30
CA VAL A 19 4.44 -4.76 4.99
C VAL A 19 4.89 -3.40 4.48
N VAL A 20 5.85 -2.74 5.14
CA VAL A 20 6.35 -1.43 4.70
C VAL A 20 6.97 -1.50 3.31
N VAL A 21 7.79 -2.52 3.04
CA VAL A 21 8.43 -2.70 1.73
C VAL A 21 7.39 -2.99 0.65
N ALA A 22 6.41 -3.86 0.93
CA ALA A 22 5.34 -4.18 -0.01
C ALA A 22 4.50 -2.94 -0.37
N VAL A 23 4.07 -2.17 0.64
CA VAL A 23 3.30 -0.92 0.43
C VAL A 23 4.12 0.10 -0.34
N ALA A 24 5.41 0.28 -0.02
CA ALA A 24 6.27 1.23 -0.72
C ALA A 24 6.50 0.87 -2.19
N LYS A 25 6.74 -0.42 -2.48
CA LYS A 25 6.85 -0.91 -3.86
C LYS A 25 5.55 -0.65 -4.62
N ARG A 26 4.41 -0.99 -4.02
CA ARG A 26 3.11 -0.83 -4.67
C ARG A 26 2.72 0.63 -4.89
N ALA A 27 3.00 1.51 -3.93
CA ALA A 27 2.76 2.94 -4.08
C ALA A 27 3.58 3.54 -5.23
N ARG A 28 4.79 3.03 -5.46
CA ARG A 28 5.63 3.46 -6.59
C ARG A 28 5.04 3.02 -7.93
N GLU A 29 4.58 1.78 -8.04
CA GLU A 29 3.89 1.29 -9.24
C GLU A 29 2.65 2.15 -9.55
N LEU A 30 1.79 2.38 -8.57
CA LEU A 30 0.61 3.24 -8.72
C LEU A 30 0.97 4.66 -9.15
N SER A 31 2.09 5.19 -8.64
CA SER A 31 2.58 6.52 -9.00
C SER A 31 3.02 6.61 -10.46
N GLU A 32 3.65 5.56 -10.99
CA GLU A 32 4.06 5.51 -12.39
C GLU A 32 2.85 5.29 -13.30
N ASP A 33 1.91 4.42 -12.91
CA ASP A 33 0.70 4.12 -13.67
C ASP A 33 -0.22 5.34 -13.80
N LYS A 34 -0.36 6.12 -12.71
CA LYS A 34 -1.25 7.30 -12.64
C LYS A 34 -0.54 8.62 -12.96
N LYS A 35 0.75 8.62 -13.32
CA LYS A 35 1.54 9.86 -13.50
C LYS A 35 0.95 10.84 -14.53
N ASN A 36 0.22 10.34 -15.51
CA ASN A 36 -0.40 11.15 -16.57
C ASN A 36 -1.91 11.36 -16.36
N ASP A 37 -2.47 10.90 -15.23
CA ASP A 37 -3.88 11.12 -14.88
C ASP A 37 -4.05 12.52 -14.27
N GLU A 38 -5.04 13.28 -14.73
CA GLU A 38 -5.36 14.60 -14.20
C GLU A 38 -5.77 14.56 -12.71
N ASN A 39 -6.22 13.41 -12.22
CA ASN A 39 -6.59 13.17 -10.82
C ASN A 39 -5.43 12.63 -9.98
N TYR A 40 -4.21 12.60 -10.52
CA TYR A 40 -3.05 12.14 -9.80
C TYR A 40 -2.83 12.92 -8.50
N ARG A 41 -2.78 12.18 -7.39
CA ARG A 41 -2.41 12.70 -6.07
C ARG A 41 -1.34 11.83 -5.44
N LEU A 42 -0.11 12.31 -5.40
CA LEU A 42 0.99 11.60 -4.73
C LEU A 42 0.63 11.20 -3.29
N SER A 43 -0.08 12.07 -2.57
CA SER A 43 -0.53 11.82 -1.19
C SER A 43 -1.52 10.66 -1.04
N SER A 44 -2.21 10.25 -2.11
CA SER A 44 -3.15 9.11 -2.06
C SER A 44 -2.49 7.77 -2.42
N MET A 45 -1.33 7.76 -3.08
CA MET A 45 -0.69 6.52 -3.58
C MET A 45 -0.36 5.53 -2.46
N VAL A 46 0.11 6.04 -1.31
CA VAL A 46 0.40 5.20 -0.14
C VAL A 46 -0.87 4.66 0.49
N THR A 47 -1.94 5.46 0.52
CA THR A 47 -3.25 5.05 1.04
C THR A 47 -3.87 3.97 0.17
N ASP A 48 -3.88 4.18 -1.15
CA ASP A 48 -4.38 3.22 -2.14
C ASP A 48 -3.59 1.90 -2.06
N ALA A 49 -2.26 1.98 -2.00
CA ALA A 49 -1.39 0.80 -1.88
C ALA A 49 -1.63 0.03 -0.57
N LEU A 50 -1.82 0.75 0.53
CA LEU A 50 -2.13 0.14 1.83
C LEU A 50 -3.48 -0.58 1.78
N ASP A 51 -4.50 0.00 1.15
CA ASP A 51 -5.81 -0.63 0.97
C ASP A 51 -5.72 -1.89 0.11
N GLU A 52 -4.91 -1.89 -0.95
CA GLU A 52 -4.71 -3.09 -1.77
C GLU A 52 -4.03 -4.22 -0.99
N VAL A 53 -3.06 -3.90 -0.12
CA VAL A 53 -2.41 -4.88 0.77
C VAL A 53 -3.41 -5.43 1.80
N ILE A 54 -4.22 -4.58 2.43
CA ILE A 54 -5.23 -5.02 3.41
C ILE A 54 -6.27 -5.94 2.77
N ASN A 55 -6.70 -5.60 1.55
CA ASN A 55 -7.69 -6.37 0.80
C ASN A 55 -7.12 -7.66 0.19
N GLY A 56 -5.84 -7.98 0.42
CA GLY A 56 -5.19 -9.19 -0.08
C GLY A 56 -4.93 -9.19 -1.59
N LYS A 57 -4.99 -8.03 -2.25
CA LYS A 57 -4.62 -7.89 -3.67
C LYS A 57 -3.12 -8.00 -3.90
N ILE A 58 -2.33 -7.68 -2.86
CA ILE A 58 -0.88 -7.81 -2.85
C ILE A 58 -0.50 -8.89 -1.84
N ILE A 59 0.19 -9.93 -2.31
CA ILE A 59 0.73 -10.99 -1.47
C ILE A 59 2.12 -10.58 -1.00
N ILE A 60 2.34 -10.65 0.32
CA ILE A 60 3.62 -10.38 0.96
C ILE A 60 4.24 -11.74 1.31
N ASP A 61 5.40 -12.04 0.74
CA ASP A 61 6.20 -13.25 0.99
C ASP A 61 7.44 -12.90 1.84
#